data_AF-A0A7S3MBF8-F1
#
_entry.id   AF-A0A7S3MBF8-F1
#
_cell.length_a   1.000
_cell.length_b   1.000
_cell.length_c   1.000
_cell.angle_alpha   90.00
_cell.angle_beta   90.00
_cell.angle_gamma   90.00
#
_symmetry.space_group_name_H-M   'P 1'
#
loop_
_entity.id
_entity.type
_entity.pdbx_description
1 polymer ?
#
loop_
_entity_poly.entity_id
_entity_poly.type
_entity_poly.pdbx_seq_one_letter_code
_entity_poly.pdbx_strand_id
1 'polypeptide(L)'
;VDTYPSSRMYWSHAGKQMNLEHEGVWWDALTERQKKMLDPLSRDEYERCRREEWDNDWGDRRQELVFIGQGLDEAAIREVLGRCLLTEKEMGPYRTKQEKDKAELTNAYLSQELEETEELEEFV
;
A
#
# COMPACT_ATOMS: atom_id res chain seq x y z
N VAL A 1 6.53 11.95 -7.81
CA VAL A 1 5.29 11.92 -6.99
C VAL A 1 4.75 10.52 -7.11
N ASP A 2 4.61 9.79 -6.00
CA ASP A 2 3.99 8.46 -6.01
C ASP A 2 2.58 8.58 -6.59
N THR A 3 2.35 7.92 -7.72
CA THR A 3 1.11 8.04 -8.50
C THR A 3 0.05 7.05 -8.01
N TYR A 4 0.44 5.99 -7.30
CA TYR A 4 -0.46 4.92 -6.86
C TYR A 4 -0.14 4.44 -5.43
N PRO A 5 -0.24 5.30 -4.40
CA PRO A 5 0.15 4.98 -3.02
C PRO A 5 -0.70 3.88 -2.36
N SER A 6 -1.88 3.59 -2.92
CA SER A 6 -2.76 2.50 -2.48
C SER A 6 -2.35 1.14 -3.03
N SER A 7 -1.46 1.10 -4.02
CA SER A 7 -1.08 -0.11 -4.75
C SER A 7 0.19 -0.73 -4.23
N ARG A 8 0.23 -2.07 -4.28
CA ARG A 8 1.43 -2.87 -4.06
C ARG A 8 2.04 -3.16 -5.42
N MET A 9 3.35 -2.97 -5.53
CA MET A 9 4.08 -3.18 -6.77
C MET A 9 5.18 -4.20 -6.52
N TYR A 10 5.28 -5.16 -7.44
CA TYR A 10 6.40 -6.08 -7.51
C TYR A 10 7.34 -5.64 -8.61
N TRP A 11 8.62 -5.56 -8.28
CA TRP A 11 9.67 -5.25 -9.25
C TRP A 11 10.77 -6.30 -9.15
N SER A 12 11.20 -6.82 -10.30
CA SER A 12 12.40 -7.65 -10.40
C SER A 12 13.21 -7.30 -11.63
N HIS A 13 14.53 -7.41 -11.50
CA HIS A 13 15.45 -7.06 -12.58
C HIS A 13 16.69 -7.97 -12.54
N ALA A 14 16.99 -8.59 -13.68
CA ALA A 14 18.16 -9.42 -13.87
C ALA A 14 18.74 -9.21 -15.28
N GLY A 15 19.91 -8.59 -15.37
CA GLY A 15 20.59 -8.34 -16.64
C GLY A 15 19.77 -7.43 -17.57
N LYS A 16 19.17 -8.00 -18.62
CA LYS A 16 18.30 -7.27 -19.57
C LYS A 16 16.81 -7.53 -19.34
N GLN A 17 16.46 -8.39 -18.39
CA GLN A 17 15.09 -8.75 -18.08
C GLN A 17 14.61 -7.93 -16.90
N MET A 18 13.48 -7.27 -17.06
CA MET A 18 12.82 -6.49 -16.01
C MET A 18 11.35 -6.88 -15.99
N ASN A 19 10.82 -7.04 -14.79
CA ASN A 19 9.40 -7.23 -14.54
C ASN A 19 8.89 -6.16 -13.58
N LEU A 20 7.70 -5.64 -13.84
CA LEU A 20 7.02 -4.69 -12.98
C LEU A 20 5.53 -5.06 -12.99
N GLU A 21 5.02 -5.50 -11.86
CA GLU A 21 3.65 -6.00 -11.71
C GLU A 21 2.92 -5.24 -10.60
N HIS A 22 1.60 -5.12 -10.78
CA HIS A 22 0.69 -4.65 -9.75
C HIS A 22 0.20 -5.86 -8.95
N GLU A 23 0.55 -5.93 -7.67
CA GLU A 23 0.18 -7.03 -6.77
C GLU A 23 -1.06 -6.71 -5.93
N GLY A 24 -1.96 -5.90 -6.49
CA GLY A 24 -3.17 -5.46 -5.80
C GLY A 24 -2.94 -4.23 -4.92
N VAL A 25 -3.75 -4.12 -3.87
CA VAL A 25 -3.78 -2.95 -2.99
C VAL A 25 -3.38 -3.33 -1.57
N TRP A 26 -2.88 -2.35 -0.82
CA TRP A 26 -2.64 -2.51 0.62
C TRP A 26 -3.96 -2.77 1.35
N TRP A 27 -3.94 -3.64 2.35
CA TRP A 27 -5.10 -3.88 3.22
C TRP A 27 -5.54 -2.62 3.95
N ASP A 28 -4.61 -1.75 4.36
CA ASP A 28 -4.95 -0.45 4.96
C ASP A 28 -5.51 0.56 3.95
N ALA A 29 -5.32 0.32 2.65
CA ALA A 29 -5.95 1.12 1.60
C ALA A 29 -7.40 0.70 1.30
N LEU A 30 -7.86 -0.45 1.81
CA LEU A 30 -9.25 -0.88 1.63
C LEU A 30 -10.22 -0.08 2.49
N THR A 31 -11.38 0.21 1.92
CA THR A 31 -12.53 0.76 2.66
C THR A 31 -13.20 -0.31 3.52
N GLU A 32 -14.03 0.10 4.49
CA GLU A 32 -14.75 -0.84 5.35
C GLU A 32 -15.72 -1.74 4.58
N ARG A 33 -16.34 -1.27 3.47
CA ARG A 33 -17.15 -2.13 2.60
C ARG A 33 -16.29 -3.12 1.83
N GLN A 34 -15.16 -2.69 1.29
CA GLN A 34 -14.24 -3.61 0.61
C GLN A 34 -13.75 -4.71 1.57
N LYS A 35 -13.44 -4.37 2.82
CA LYS A 35 -13.11 -5.34 3.88
C LYS A 35 -14.26 -6.29 4.20
N LYS A 36 -15.51 -5.82 4.19
CA LYS A 36 -16.71 -6.68 4.37
C LYS A 36 -16.96 -7.61 3.18
N MET A 37 -16.55 -7.21 1.98
CA MET A 37 -16.70 -8.00 0.75
C MET A 37 -15.56 -9.01 0.52
N LEU A 38 -14.52 -9.02 1.36
CA LEU A 38 -13.45 -10.02 1.28
C LEU A 38 -14.03 -11.43 1.39
N ASP A 39 -13.60 -12.29 0.46
CA ASP A 39 -13.87 -13.71 0.52
C ASP A 39 -13.22 -14.33 1.78
N PRO A 40 -13.64 -15.53 2.21
CA PRO A 40 -13.15 -16.14 3.44
C PRO A 40 -11.63 -16.25 3.53
N LEU A 41 -10.94 -16.60 2.44
CA LEU A 41 -9.48 -16.77 2.45
C LEU A 41 -8.77 -15.42 2.60
N SER A 42 -9.20 -14.41 1.85
CA SER A 42 -8.67 -13.05 1.97
C SER A 42 -8.94 -12.44 3.35
N ARG A 43 -10.08 -12.76 3.96
CA ARG A 43 -10.42 -12.34 5.32
C ARG A 43 -9.49 -12.95 6.36
N ASP A 44 -9.21 -14.24 6.28
CA ASP A 44 -8.29 -14.92 7.20
C ASP A 44 -6.87 -14.36 7.09
N GLU A 45 -6.41 -14.09 5.86
CA GLU A 45 -5.10 -13.47 5.62
C GLU A 45 -5.04 -12.02 6.10
N TYR A 46 -6.11 -11.24 5.91
CA TYR A 46 -6.22 -9.90 6.45
C TYR A 46 -6.10 -9.90 7.99
N GLU A 47 -6.83 -10.78 8.69
CA GLU A 47 -6.76 -10.87 10.15
C GLU A 47 -5.41 -11.42 10.65
N ARG A 48 -4.75 -12.29 9.87
CA ARG A 48 -3.36 -12.71 10.14
C ARG A 48 -2.41 -11.52 10.05
N CYS A 49 -2.45 -10.78 8.94
CA CYS A 49 -1.62 -9.60 8.71
C CYS A 49 -1.82 -8.56 9.82
N ARG A 50 -3.08 -8.28 10.19
CA ARG A 50 -3.42 -7.39 11.32
C ARG A 50 -2.77 -7.76 12.65
N ARG A 51 -2.60 -9.06 12.90
CA ARG A 51 -2.04 -9.57 14.16
C ARG A 51 -0.52 -9.61 14.16
N GLU A 52 0.09 -9.90 13.01
CA GLU A 52 1.50 -10.29 12.94
C GLU A 52 2.40 -9.23 12.30
N GLU A 53 1.87 -8.44 11.37
CA GLU A 53 2.67 -7.61 10.46
C GLU A 53 2.22 -6.15 10.41
N TRP A 54 1.15 -5.82 11.14
CA TRP A 54 0.52 -4.50 11.08
C TRP A 54 1.29 -3.45 11.87
N ASP A 55 1.63 -2.36 11.19
CA ASP A 55 2.18 -1.16 11.80
C ASP A 55 1.07 -0.17 12.17
N ASN A 56 1.22 0.51 13.30
CA ASN A 56 0.20 1.45 13.80
C ASN A 56 0.04 2.68 12.91
N ASP A 57 1.12 3.13 12.27
CA ASP A 57 1.13 4.34 11.44
C ASP A 57 0.94 3.98 9.96
N TRP A 58 1.46 2.82 9.52
CA TRP A 58 1.56 2.47 8.10
C TRP A 58 0.68 1.30 7.65
N GLY A 59 0.04 0.60 8.59
CA GLY A 59 -0.77 -0.58 8.30
C GLY A 59 0.08 -1.74 7.82
N ASP A 60 -0.33 -2.39 6.73
CA ASP A 60 0.41 -3.51 6.11
C ASP A 60 1.49 -3.07 5.12
N ARG A 61 1.77 -1.75 5.01
CA ARG A 61 2.73 -1.22 4.05
C ARG A 61 4.16 -1.59 4.44
N ARG A 62 4.82 -2.36 3.58
CA ARG A 62 6.22 -2.76 3.77
C ARG A 62 7.00 -2.77 2.47
N GLN A 63 8.30 -2.52 2.55
CA GLN A 63 9.23 -2.66 1.43
C GLN A 63 10.16 -3.84 1.70
N GLU A 64 10.17 -4.81 0.80
CA GLU A 64 11.04 -5.98 0.87
C GLU A 64 11.96 -6.01 -0.34
N LEU A 65 13.27 -6.01 -0.09
CA LEU A 65 14.30 -5.99 -1.12
C LEU A 65 15.17 -7.23 -0.99
N VAL A 66 15.34 -7.95 -2.11
CA VAL A 66 16.19 -9.14 -2.19
C VAL A 66 17.25 -8.92 -3.26
N PHE A 67 18.52 -9.04 -2.87
CA PHE A 67 19.66 -8.99 -3.78
C PHE A 67 20.28 -10.38 -3.90
N ILE A 68 20.46 -10.86 -5.12
CA ILE A 68 21.01 -12.19 -5.41
C ILE A 68 22.29 -12.03 -6.24
N GLY A 69 23.41 -12.53 -5.72
CA GLY A 69 24.71 -12.42 -6.39
C GLY A 69 25.83 -13.06 -5.58
N GLN A 70 26.98 -13.26 -6.21
CA GLN A 70 28.20 -13.75 -5.56
C GLN A 70 29.11 -12.58 -5.22
N GLY A 71 29.72 -12.60 -4.02
CA GLY A 71 30.65 -11.56 -3.57
C GLY A 71 29.98 -10.20 -3.35
N LEU A 72 28.68 -10.18 -3.01
CA LEU A 72 27.98 -8.95 -2.68
C LEU A 72 28.56 -8.32 -1.41
N ASP A 73 28.82 -7.03 -1.45
CA ASP A 73 29.14 -6.23 -0.26
C ASP A 73 27.84 -5.79 0.41
N GLU A 74 27.32 -6.64 1.31
CA GLU A 74 26.09 -6.36 2.04
C GLU A 74 26.17 -5.04 2.84
N ALA A 75 27.33 -4.74 3.43
CA ALA A 75 27.52 -3.55 4.24
C ALA A 75 27.39 -2.27 3.40
N ALA A 76 28.05 -2.23 2.24
CA ALA A 76 27.93 -1.11 1.31
C ALA A 76 26.49 -0.96 0.79
N ILE A 77 25.79 -2.06 0.47
CA ILE A 77 24.38 -2.01 0.04
C ILE A 77 23.50 -1.41 1.13
N ARG A 78 23.62 -1.88 2.38
CA ARG A 78 22.85 -1.34 3.50
C ARG A 78 23.15 0.12 3.76
N GLU A 79 24.41 0.53 3.64
CA GLU A 79 24.80 1.94 3.79
C GLU A 79 24.11 2.83 2.75
N VAL A 80 24.13 2.42 1.48
CA VAL A 80 23.49 3.18 0.39
C VAL A 80 21.97 3.24 0.59
N LEU A 81 21.32 2.12 0.90
CA LEU A 81 19.88 2.09 1.18
C LEU A 81 19.52 2.93 2.42
N GLY A 82 20.36 2.91 3.45
CA GLY A 82 20.17 3.74 4.64
C GLY A 82 20.15 5.23 4.35
N ARG A 83 20.91 5.69 3.35
CA ARG A 83 20.89 7.10 2.90
C ARG A 83 19.62 7.48 2.14
N CYS A 84 18.84 6.51 1.68
CA CYS A 84 17.55 6.75 1.01
C CYS A 84 16.39 6.86 2.00
N LEU A 85 16.61 6.59 3.29
CA LEU A 85 15.59 6.79 4.31
C LEU A 85 15.30 8.28 4.47
N LEU A 86 14.01 8.61 4.55
CA LEU A 86 13.57 9.97 4.82
C LEU A 86 14.01 10.37 6.23
N THR A 87 14.54 11.58 6.35
CA THR A 87 14.80 12.20 7.66
C THR A 87 13.49 12.63 8.32
N GLU A 88 13.48 12.86 9.63
CA GLU A 88 12.30 13.35 10.35
C GLU A 88 11.70 14.64 9.75
N LYS A 89 12.55 15.52 9.20
CA LYS A 89 12.11 16.74 8.52
C LYS A 89 11.37 16.44 7.22
N GLU A 90 11.81 15.42 6.49
CA GLU A 90 11.20 14.99 5.23
C GLU A 90 9.95 14.13 5.47
N MET A 91 9.86 13.44 6.61
CA MET A 91 8.70 12.66 7.02
C MET A 91 7.46 13.52 7.29
N GLY A 92 7.60 14.75 7.77
CA GLY A 92 6.47 15.65 8.04
C GLY A 92 5.56 15.87 6.82
N PRO A 93 6.08 16.40 5.70
CA PRO A 93 5.32 16.55 4.46
C PRO A 93 4.76 15.23 3.92
N TYR A 94 5.50 14.12 4.10
CA TYR A 94 5.05 12.80 3.65
C TYR A 94 3.80 12.34 4.41
N ARG A 95 3.78 12.46 5.74
CA ARG A 95 2.61 12.14 6.58
C ARG A 95 1.39 12.99 6.20
N THR A 96 1.56 14.29 6.04
CA THR A 96 0.46 15.18 5.62
C THR A 96 -0.11 14.82 4.26
N LYS A 97 0.74 14.39 3.31
CA LYS A 97 0.26 13.92 2.00
C LYS A 97 -0.54 12.64 2.15
N GLN A 98 -0.04 11.68 2.91
CA GLN A 98 -0.71 10.39 3.12
C GLN A 98 -2.10 10.55 3.77
N GLU A 99 -2.21 11.42 4.78
CA GLU A 99 -3.50 11.74 5.43
C GLU A 99 -4.51 12.30 4.42
N LYS A 100 -4.06 13.19 3.52
CA LYS A 100 -4.89 13.73 2.44
C LYS A 100 -5.30 12.65 1.44
N ASP A 101 -4.36 11.85 0.97
CA ASP A 101 -4.62 10.76 0.02
C ASP A 101 -5.64 9.76 0.61
N LYS A 102 -5.56 9.45 1.91
CA LYS A 102 -6.53 8.59 2.63
C LYS A 102 -7.90 9.25 2.75
N ALA A 103 -7.95 10.55 3.04
CA ALA A 103 -9.20 11.30 3.11
C ALA A 103 -9.89 11.41 1.74
N GLU A 104 -9.13 11.63 0.67
CA GLU A 104 -9.64 11.68 -0.71
C GLU A 104 -10.24 10.34 -1.15
N LEU A 105 -9.56 9.23 -0.86
CA LEU A 105 -10.09 7.88 -1.10
C LEU A 105 -11.38 7.61 -0.32
N THR A 106 -11.45 8.08 0.93
CA THR A 106 -12.64 7.94 1.77
C THR A 106 -13.81 8.77 1.23
N ASN A 107 -13.56 10.01 0.80
CA ASN A 107 -14.59 10.89 0.26
C ASN A 107 -15.10 10.41 -1.10
N ALA A 108 -14.21 9.99 -2.00
CA ALA A 108 -14.58 9.42 -3.30
C ALA A 108 -15.53 8.22 -3.13
N TYR A 109 -15.27 7.40 -2.11
CA TYR A 109 -16.12 6.28 -1.75
C TYR A 109 -17.49 6.71 -1.20
N LEU A 110 -17.53 7.68 -0.27
CA LEU A 110 -18.81 8.19 0.26
C LEU A 110 -19.69 8.81 -0.83
N SER A 111 -19.08 9.48 -1.82
CA SER A 111 -19.81 10.01 -2.98
C SER A 111 -20.39 8.90 -3.85
N GLN A 112 -19.65 7.82 -4.09
CA GLN A 112 -20.17 6.65 -4.83
C GLN A 112 -21.31 5.94 -4.10
N GLU A 113 -21.26 5.84 -2.77
CA GLU A 113 -22.38 5.27 -1.99
C GLU A 113 -23.63 6.13 -2.07
N LEU A 114 -23.48 7.46 -1.99
CA LEU A 114 -24.61 8.39 -2.12
C LEU A 114 -25.27 8.27 -3.51
N GLU A 115 -24.47 8.22 -4.58
CA GLU A 115 -24.97 8.01 -5.94
C GLU A 115 -25.70 6.66 -6.09
N GLU A 116 -25.13 5.55 -5.59
CA GLU A 116 -25.80 4.23 -5.60
C GLU A 116 -27.11 4.23 -4.79
N THR A 117 -27.18 4.96 -3.67
CA THR A 117 -28.41 5.04 -2.86
C THR A 117 -29.48 5.91 -3.52
N GLU A 118 -29.10 7.03 -4.15
CA GLU A 118 -30.03 7.91 -4.87
C GLU A 118 -30.62 7.18 -6.10
N GLU A 119 -29.82 6.42 -6.85
CA GLU A 119 -30.33 5.59 -7.95
C GLU A 119 -31.36 4.56 -7.45
N LEU A 120 -31.10 3.87 -6.33
CA LEU A 120 -32.02 2.87 -5.79
C LEU A 120 -33.34 3.48 -5.27
N GLU A 121 -33.33 4.70 -4.75
CA GLU A 121 -34.54 5.43 -4.33
C GLU A 121 -35.38 5.91 -5.53
N GLU A 122 -34.76 6.18 -6.69
CA GLU A 122 -35.46 6.61 -7.90
C GLU A 122 -36.22 5.45 -8.61
N PHE A 123 -35.92 4.20 -8.26
CA PHE A 123 -36.57 2.98 -8.79
C PHE A 123 -37.67 2.38 -7.88
N VAL A 124 -38.05 3.04 -6.78
CA VAL A 124 -39.13 2.64 -5.84
C VAL A 124 -40.32 3.59 -5.92
#